data_AF-A8ILV0-F1
#
_entry.id   AF-A8ILV0-F1
#
_cell.length_a   1.000
_cell.length_b   1.000
_cell.length_c   1.000
_cell.angle_alpha   90.00
_cell.angle_beta   90.00
_cell.angle_gamma   90.00
#
_symmetry.space_group_name_H-M   'P 1'
#
loop_
_entity.id
_entity.type
_entity.pdbx_description
1 polymer ?
#
loop_
_entity_poly.entity_id
_entity_poly.type
_entity_poly.pdbx_seq_one_letter_code
_entity_poly.pdbx_strand_id
1 'polypeptide(L)'
;MLASVNWNPLQFVRQLFWLALEPPAPEYGLRLPPLAQGGWWLIAGFFLTLSVILWWIRTYALARKLKMGTHTAWAFASAIWLFLVLGFIRPVMMGSWSEAVPFGIFAHLDWTAAFSLRYGNLLYNPFHALSIVFLYGSVLL
;
A
#
# COMPACT_ATOMS: atom_id res chain seq x y z
N MET A 1 10.54 -12.26 -3.02
CA MET A 1 11.10 -12.55 -1.68
C MET A 1 11.94 -13.83 -1.66
N LEU A 2 11.43 -15.04 -1.91
CA LEU A 2 12.29 -16.26 -1.87
C LEU A 2 13.50 -16.20 -2.83
N ALA A 3 13.33 -15.58 -4.00
CA ALA A 3 14.43 -15.34 -4.94
C ALA A 3 15.56 -14.45 -4.37
N SER A 4 15.27 -13.50 -3.48
CA SER A 4 16.29 -12.59 -2.92
C SER A 4 17.20 -13.27 -1.88
N VAL A 5 16.87 -14.49 -1.47
CA VAL A 5 17.71 -15.35 -0.62
C VAL A 5 18.17 -16.60 -1.36
N ASN A 6 18.35 -16.49 -2.69
CA ASN A 6 18.85 -17.56 -3.56
C ASN A 6 18.08 -18.88 -3.41
N TRP A 7 16.75 -18.80 -3.26
CA TRP A 7 15.87 -19.96 -3.09
C TRP A 7 16.17 -20.82 -1.85
N ASN A 8 16.91 -20.28 -0.88
CA ASN A 8 17.21 -20.98 0.37
C ASN A 8 16.04 -20.82 1.37
N PRO A 9 15.31 -21.90 1.70
CA PRO A 9 14.14 -21.81 2.57
C PRO A 9 14.51 -21.44 4.03
N LEU A 10 15.67 -21.87 4.52
CA LEU A 10 16.13 -21.51 5.87
C LEU A 10 16.41 -20.01 5.97
N GLN A 11 17.05 -19.45 4.95
CA GLN A 11 17.28 -18.01 4.87
C GLN A 11 15.99 -17.23 4.68
N PHE A 12 15.05 -17.77 3.92
CA PHE A 12 13.74 -17.16 3.73
C PHE A 12 12.99 -16.99 5.06
N VAL A 13 12.95 -18.03 5.89
CA VAL A 13 12.31 -17.97 7.21
C VAL A 13 13.09 -17.04 8.14
N ARG A 14 14.42 -17.17 8.21
CA ARG A 14 15.27 -16.33 9.08
C ARG A 14 15.13 -14.84 8.77
N GLN A 15 15.06 -14.49 7.49
CA GLN A 15 15.09 -13.10 7.03
C GLN A 15 13.71 -12.56 6.67
N LEU A 16 12.63 -13.33 6.88
CA LEU A 16 11.28 -13.05 6.36
C LEU A 16 10.86 -11.58 6.51
N PHE A 17 11.14 -10.97 7.68
CA PHE A 17 10.72 -9.60 7.97
C PHE A 17 11.49 -8.54 7.18
N TRP A 18 12.72 -8.83 6.78
CA TRP A 18 13.58 -7.97 5.97
C TRP A 18 13.43 -8.20 4.46
N LEU A 19 12.74 -9.26 4.04
CA LEU A 19 12.52 -9.51 2.61
C LEU A 19 11.46 -8.55 2.07
N ALA A 20 11.71 -8.08 0.86
CA ALA A 20 10.84 -7.13 0.19
C ALA A 20 10.68 -7.43 -1.30
N LEU A 21 9.64 -6.84 -1.87
CA LEU A 21 9.52 -6.56 -3.29
C LEU A 21 9.44 -5.03 -3.41
N GLU A 22 10.53 -4.43 -3.90
CA GLU A 22 10.69 -2.98 -4.00
C GLU A 22 9.99 -2.41 -5.25
N PRO A 23 9.51 -1.15 -5.19
CA PRO A 23 9.01 -0.45 -6.36
C PRO A 23 10.13 -0.19 -7.39
N PRO A 24 9.75 0.16 -8.64
CA PRO A 24 10.72 0.56 -9.66
C PRO A 24 11.58 1.76 -9.24
N ALA A 25 12.84 1.78 -9.69
CA ALA A 25 13.75 2.90 -9.45
C ALA A 25 13.26 4.19 -10.14
N PRO A 26 13.62 5.39 -9.63
CA PRO A 26 13.14 6.66 -10.17
C PRO A 26 13.47 6.92 -11.64
N GLU A 27 14.55 6.32 -12.16
CA GLU A 27 14.98 6.40 -13.57
C GLU A 27 13.90 5.94 -14.57
N TYR A 28 13.00 5.06 -14.13
CA TYR A 28 11.88 4.59 -14.94
C TYR A 28 10.68 5.56 -14.94
N GLY A 29 10.61 6.52 -14.02
CA GLY A 29 9.45 7.39 -13.84
C GLY A 29 8.16 6.56 -13.71
N LEU A 30 7.20 6.78 -14.61
CA LEU A 30 5.95 6.01 -14.71
C LEU A 30 5.95 4.92 -15.80
N ARG A 31 7.10 4.64 -16.44
CA ARG A 31 7.19 3.60 -17.47
C ARG A 31 7.06 2.21 -16.85
N LEU A 32 6.70 1.23 -17.67
CA LEU A 32 6.76 -0.18 -17.30
C LEU A 32 8.24 -0.64 -17.33
N PRO A 33 8.86 -0.95 -16.18
CA PRO A 33 10.24 -1.40 -16.12
C PRO A 33 10.35 -2.91 -16.43
N PRO A 34 11.56 -3.42 -16.69
CA PRO A 34 11.82 -4.86 -16.73
C PRO A 34 11.36 -5.58 -15.45
N LEU A 35 10.99 -6.85 -15.56
CA LEU A 35 10.48 -7.64 -14.42
C LEU A 35 11.43 -7.65 -13.22
N ALA A 36 12.73 -7.82 -13.47
CA ALA A 36 13.77 -7.84 -12.44
C ALA A 36 14.05 -6.47 -11.79
N GLN A 37 13.51 -5.37 -12.34
CA GLN A 37 13.78 -4.00 -11.93
C GLN A 37 12.50 -3.29 -11.44
N GLY A 38 11.65 -4.02 -10.72
CA GLY A 38 10.40 -3.50 -10.17
C GLY A 38 9.14 -3.83 -10.99
N GLY A 39 9.26 -4.50 -12.15
CA GLY A 39 8.09 -4.91 -12.94
C GLY A 39 7.19 -5.89 -12.17
N TRP A 40 7.78 -6.77 -11.36
CA TRP A 40 7.01 -7.65 -10.45
C TRP A 40 6.20 -6.87 -9.41
N TRP A 41 6.71 -5.73 -8.93
CA TRP A 41 6.00 -4.88 -7.98
C TRP A 41 4.73 -4.30 -8.61
N LEU A 42 4.80 -3.80 -9.85
CA LEU A 42 3.64 -3.28 -10.56
C LEU A 42 2.58 -4.36 -10.80
N ILE A 43 3.01 -5.57 -11.17
CA ILE A 43 2.09 -6.71 -11.36
C ILE A 43 1.40 -7.06 -10.02
N ALA A 44 2.18 -7.16 -8.94
CA ALA A 44 1.62 -7.43 -7.61
C ALA A 44 0.65 -6.33 -7.16
N GLY A 45 1.00 -5.05 -7.35
CA GLY A 45 0.15 -3.91 -7.04
C GLY A 45 -1.15 -3.87 -7.85
N PHE A 46 -1.09 -4.22 -9.14
CA PHE A 46 -2.26 -4.35 -10.00
C PHE A 46 -3.22 -5.43 -9.49
N PHE A 47 -2.72 -6.66 -9.27
CA PHE A 47 -3.56 -7.76 -8.81
C PHE A 47 -4.10 -7.54 -7.39
N LEU A 48 -3.30 -6.92 -6.50
CA LEU A 48 -3.76 -6.53 -5.17
C LEU A 48 -4.90 -5.51 -5.27
N THR A 49 -4.74 -4.47 -6.09
CA THR A 49 -5.76 -3.44 -6.29
C THR A 49 -7.06 -4.06 -6.83
N LEU A 50 -6.95 -4.92 -7.84
CA LEU A 50 -8.10 -5.65 -8.39
C LEU A 50 -8.78 -6.51 -7.32
N SER A 51 -8.00 -7.28 -6.54
CA SER A 51 -8.52 -8.11 -5.45
C SER A 51 -9.32 -7.29 -4.44
N VAL A 52 -8.78 -6.14 -4.02
CA VAL A 52 -9.42 -5.26 -3.04
C VAL A 52 -10.70 -4.63 -3.60
N ILE A 53 -10.71 -4.18 -4.87
CA ILE A 53 -11.91 -3.65 -5.53
C ILE A 53 -12.98 -4.73 -5.68
N LEU A 54 -12.61 -5.95 -6.08
CA LEU A 54 -13.54 -7.08 -6.17
C LEU A 54 -14.14 -7.42 -4.80
N TRP A 55 -13.34 -7.33 -3.73
CA TRP A 55 -13.83 -7.52 -2.37
C TRP A 55 -14.82 -6.44 -1.93
N TRP A 56 -14.61 -5.20 -2.39
CA TRP A 56 -15.55 -4.11 -2.17
C TRP A 56 -16.88 -4.36 -2.88
N ILE A 57 -16.83 -4.75 -4.16
CA ILE A 57 -18.02 -5.12 -4.94
C ILE A 57 -18.78 -6.25 -4.24
N ARG A 58 -18.07 -7.28 -3.76
CA ARG A 58 -18.65 -8.38 -2.97
C ARG A 58 -19.37 -7.86 -1.73
N THR A 59 -18.71 -7.01 -0.94
CA THR A 59 -19.28 -6.43 0.29
C THR A 59 -20.56 -5.64 -0.01
N TYR A 60 -20.55 -4.81 -1.04
CA TYR A 60 -21.72 -4.05 -1.48
C TYR A 60 -22.86 -4.96 -1.96
N ALA A 61 -22.56 -5.92 -2.83
CA ALA A 61 -23.57 -6.82 -3.41
C ALA A 61 -24.24 -7.69 -2.35
N LEU A 62 -23.50 -8.19 -1.36
CA LEU A 62 -24.04 -8.96 -0.24
C LEU A 62 -25.00 -8.13 0.61
N ALA A 63 -24.62 -6.89 0.95
CA ALA A 63 -25.51 -6.00 1.71
C ALA A 63 -26.83 -5.74 0.96
N ARG A 64 -26.77 -5.49 -0.35
CA ARG A 64 -27.96 -5.31 -1.19
C ARG A 64 -28.82 -6.57 -1.27
N LYS A 65 -28.20 -7.74 -1.46
CA LYS A 65 -28.89 -9.05 -1.51
C LYS A 65 -29.64 -9.34 -0.21
N LEU A 66 -29.06 -8.98 0.93
CA LEU A 66 -29.63 -9.17 2.26
C LEU A 66 -30.52 -8.01 2.71
N LYS A 67 -30.78 -7.02 1.84
CA LYS A 67 -31.59 -5.82 2.13
C LYS A 67 -31.09 -5.01 3.35
N MET A 68 -29.77 -4.99 3.55
CA MET A 68 -29.10 -4.20 4.59
C MET A 68 -28.66 -2.83 4.02
N GLY A 69 -28.38 -1.87 4.91
CA GLY A 69 -27.69 -0.63 4.54
C GLY A 69 -26.25 -0.91 4.06
N THR A 70 -25.74 -0.10 3.12
CA THR A 70 -24.41 -0.29 2.53
C THR A 70 -23.29 0.48 3.25
N HIS A 71 -23.50 0.83 4.53
CA HIS A 71 -22.57 1.65 5.31
C HIS A 71 -21.18 1.03 5.41
N THR A 72 -21.08 -0.27 5.64
CA THR A 72 -19.79 -1.00 5.69
C THR A 72 -19.04 -0.93 4.36
N ALA A 73 -19.74 -1.01 3.22
CA ALA A 73 -19.09 -0.86 1.92
C ALA A 73 -18.53 0.56 1.74
N TRP A 74 -19.24 1.59 2.19
CA TRP A 74 -18.75 2.97 2.14
C TRP A 74 -17.58 3.24 3.09
N ALA A 75 -17.60 2.67 4.29
CA ALA A 75 -16.44 2.69 5.19
C ALA A 75 -15.24 1.94 4.59
N PHE A 76 -15.46 0.82 3.91
CA PHE A 76 -14.38 0.13 3.23
C PHE A 76 -13.84 0.94 2.03
N ALA A 77 -14.69 1.66 1.31
CA ALA A 77 -14.27 2.53 0.21
C ALA A 77 -13.29 3.63 0.67
N SER A 78 -13.45 4.20 1.88
CA SER A 78 -12.50 5.19 2.39
C SER A 78 -11.13 4.60 2.73
N ALA A 79 -11.07 3.34 3.19
CA ALA A 79 -9.81 2.64 3.37
C ALA A 79 -9.12 2.33 2.02
N ILE A 80 -9.90 1.93 1.00
CA ILE A 80 -9.40 1.73 -0.38
C ILE A 80 -8.86 3.05 -0.95
N TRP A 81 -9.53 4.16 -0.68
CA TRP A 81 -9.05 5.48 -1.07
C TRP A 81 -7.65 5.76 -0.52
N LEU A 82 -7.42 5.59 0.78
CA LEU A 82 -6.08 5.77 1.36
C LEU A 82 -5.05 4.82 0.73
N PHE A 83 -5.40 3.55 0.55
CA PHE A 83 -4.55 2.56 -0.13
C PHE A 83 -4.13 3.03 -1.53
N LEU A 84 -5.08 3.51 -2.34
CA LEU A 84 -4.82 4.03 -3.69
C LEU A 84 -4.02 5.34 -3.65
N VAL A 85 -4.27 6.22 -2.69
CA VAL A 85 -3.50 7.47 -2.52
C VAL A 85 -2.01 7.16 -2.32
N LEU A 86 -1.69 6.21 -1.43
CA LEU A 86 -0.30 5.87 -1.10
C LEU A 86 0.39 5.07 -2.22
N GLY A 87 -0.30 4.09 -2.80
CA GLY A 87 0.30 3.13 -3.73
C GLY A 87 0.18 3.47 -5.21
N PHE A 88 -0.70 4.40 -5.61
CA PHE A 88 -0.99 4.65 -7.02
C PHE A 88 -1.15 6.14 -7.37
N ILE A 89 -2.10 6.85 -6.74
CA ILE A 89 -2.46 8.22 -7.11
C ILE A 89 -1.29 9.18 -6.84
N ARG A 90 -0.72 9.17 -5.63
CA ARG A 90 0.43 10.03 -5.31
C ARG A 90 1.65 9.69 -6.18
N PRO A 91 2.08 8.43 -6.36
CA PRO A 91 3.13 8.08 -7.31
C PRO A 91 2.91 8.64 -8.73
N VAL A 92 1.69 8.52 -9.27
CA VAL A 92 1.33 9.08 -10.58
C VAL A 92 1.45 10.60 -10.59
N MET A 93 0.94 11.29 -9.57
CA MET A 93 1.05 12.75 -9.45
C MET A 93 2.51 13.23 -9.30
N MET A 94 3.36 12.42 -8.67
CA MET A 94 4.79 12.69 -8.51
C MET A 94 5.62 12.27 -9.73
N GLY A 95 5.01 11.62 -10.73
CA GLY A 95 5.68 11.18 -11.94
C GLY A 95 6.67 10.02 -11.74
N SER A 96 6.57 9.27 -10.64
CA SER A 96 7.50 8.17 -10.35
C SER A 96 6.87 7.04 -9.54
N TRP A 97 7.01 5.80 -10.00
CA TRP A 97 6.61 4.61 -9.23
C TRP A 97 7.45 4.40 -7.96
N SER A 98 8.67 4.95 -7.90
CA SER A 98 9.57 4.85 -6.74
C SER A 98 8.99 5.47 -5.46
N GLU A 99 7.94 6.27 -5.60
CA GLU A 99 7.24 6.92 -4.50
C GLU A 99 6.26 5.98 -3.78
N ALA A 100 5.88 4.86 -4.41
CA ALA A 100 4.93 3.92 -3.85
C ALA A 100 5.52 3.06 -2.73
N VAL A 101 4.65 2.42 -1.94
CA VAL A 101 5.03 1.59 -0.80
C VAL A 101 5.61 0.24 -1.28
N PRO A 102 6.76 -0.23 -0.76
CA PRO A 102 7.27 -1.57 -1.04
C PRO A 102 6.44 -2.65 -0.35
N PHE A 103 6.43 -3.86 -0.92
CA PHE A 103 5.80 -5.01 -0.27
C PHE A 103 6.83 -5.76 0.58
N GLY A 104 6.82 -5.55 1.90
CA GLY A 104 7.70 -6.22 2.86
C GLY A 104 7.42 -5.74 4.28
N ILE A 105 7.67 -6.55 5.30
CA ILE A 105 7.27 -6.23 6.69
C ILE A 105 8.09 -5.04 7.21
N PHE A 106 9.41 -5.08 7.19
CA PHE A 106 10.20 -3.92 7.61
C PHE A 106 10.32 -2.88 6.50
N ALA A 107 10.34 -3.28 5.23
CA ALA A 107 10.42 -2.34 4.12
C ALA A 107 9.25 -1.34 4.08
N HIS A 108 8.00 -1.74 4.37
CA HIS A 108 6.89 -0.77 4.41
C HIS A 108 6.93 0.16 5.64
N LEU A 109 7.54 -0.28 6.74
CA LEU A 109 7.79 0.57 7.91
C LEU A 109 8.88 1.59 7.60
N ASP A 110 9.97 1.15 6.96
CA ASP A 110 11.07 2.01 6.51
C ASP A 110 10.55 3.07 5.53
N TRP A 111 9.68 2.69 4.60
CA TRP A 111 9.01 3.64 3.70
C TRP A 111 8.21 4.71 4.47
N THR A 112 7.50 4.33 5.53
CA THR A 112 6.70 5.26 6.34
C THR A 112 7.60 6.32 6.99
N ALA A 113 8.74 5.90 7.55
CA ALA A 113 9.72 6.81 8.15
C ALA A 113 10.40 7.67 7.07
N ALA A 114 10.84 7.08 5.96
CA ALA A 114 11.49 7.79 4.86
C ALA A 114 10.58 8.83 4.22
N PHE A 115 9.29 8.52 4.06
CA PHE A 115 8.27 9.45 3.59
C PHE A 115 8.16 10.66 4.53
N SER A 116 8.10 10.44 5.84
CA SER A 116 8.07 11.53 6.82
C SER A 116 9.32 12.42 6.76
N LEU A 117 10.50 11.81 6.69
CA LEU A 117 11.77 12.55 6.62
C LEU A 117 11.86 13.37 5.33
N ARG A 118 11.49 12.79 4.19
CA ARG A 118 11.55 13.46 2.89
C ARG A 118 10.67 14.70 2.80
N TYR A 119 9.51 14.68 3.46
CA TYR A 119 8.56 15.80 3.44
C TYR A 119 8.61 16.66 4.70
N GLY A 120 9.73 16.65 5.43
CA GLY A 120 9.99 17.61 6.51
C GLY A 120 9.17 17.36 7.78
N ASN A 121 9.05 16.10 8.19
CA ASN A 121 8.34 15.62 9.38
C ASN A 121 6.81 15.75 9.29
N LEU A 122 6.14 14.61 9.08
CA LEU A 122 4.68 14.52 8.99
C LEU A 122 3.91 14.92 10.25
N LEU A 123 4.56 15.07 11.41
CA LEU A 123 3.89 15.56 12.61
C LEU A 123 3.36 17.00 12.45
N TYR A 124 3.91 17.77 11.51
CA TYR A 124 3.43 19.11 11.17
C TYR A 124 2.39 19.14 10.04
N ASN A 125 2.02 17.98 9.47
CA ASN A 125 0.96 17.91 8.47
C ASN A 125 -0.42 17.88 9.18
N PRO A 126 -1.30 18.87 8.94
CA PRO A 126 -2.60 18.93 9.62
C PRO A 126 -3.52 17.74 9.31
N PHE A 127 -3.46 17.17 8.10
CA PHE A 127 -4.26 15.98 7.76
C PHE A 127 -3.75 14.72 8.46
N HIS A 128 -2.42 14.62 8.67
CA HIS A 128 -1.84 13.53 9.45
C HIS A 128 -2.28 13.65 10.93
N ALA A 129 -2.22 14.85 11.50
CA ALA A 129 -2.72 15.11 12.86
C ALA A 129 -4.22 14.77 13.00
N LEU A 130 -5.06 15.18 12.04
CA LEU A 130 -6.49 14.80 12.04
C LEU A 130 -6.68 13.28 11.96
N SER A 131 -5.90 12.59 11.13
CA SER A 131 -5.94 11.12 11.06
C SER A 131 -5.58 10.47 12.40
N ILE A 132 -4.63 11.02 13.16
CA ILE A 132 -4.29 10.54 14.51
C ILE A 132 -5.45 10.80 15.48
N VAL A 133 -6.06 11.98 15.44
CA VAL A 133 -7.24 12.30 16.28
C VAL A 133 -8.36 11.30 16.04
N PHE A 134 -8.67 10.98 14.78
CA PHE A 134 -9.70 9.99 14.46
C PHE A 134 -9.28 8.56 14.82
N LEU A 135 -8.01 8.21 14.67
CA LEU A 135 -7.49 6.92 15.13
C LEU A 135 -7.67 6.75 16.65
N TYR A 136 -7.27 7.74 17.44
CA TYR A 136 -7.44 7.72 18.90
C TYR A 136 -8.92 7.78 19.30
N GLY A 137 -9.73 8.58 18.60
CA GLY A 137 -11.17 8.61 18.81
C GLY A 137 -11.85 7.27 18.55
N SER A 138 -11.37 6.49 17.58
CA SER A 138 -11.96 5.20 17.20
C SER A 138 -11.88 4.09 18.26
N VAL A 139 -10.95 4.23 19.20
CA VAL A 139 -10.81 3.30 20.34
C VAL A 139 -11.41 3.86 21.63
N LEU A 140 -11.74 5.15 21.65
CA LEU A 140 -12.33 5.82 22.81
C LEU A 140 -13.86 5.80 22.77
N LEU A 141 -14.46 5.87 21.57
CA LEU A 141 -15.91 5.74 21.33
C LEU A 141 -16.35 4.27 21.39
#